data_AF-A0A6M3J0M5-F1
#
_entry.id   AF-A0A6M3J0M5-F1
#
_cell.length_a   1.000
_cell.length_b   1.000
_cell.length_c   1.000
_cell.angle_alpha   90.00
_cell.angle_beta   90.00
_cell.angle_gamma   90.00
#
_symmetry.space_group_name_H-M   'P 1'
#
loop_
_entity.id
_entity.type
_entity.pdbx_description
1 polymer ?
#
loop_
_entity_poly.entity_id
_entity_poly.type
_entity_poly.pdbx_seq_one_letter_code
_entity_poly.pdbx_strand_id
1 'polypeptide(L)'
;MNEFKQYQRRGLSEMRSYIKGEDLTGISVSDTDTPETDMGMIARNPKNHEDRWYVAKKYFEDNLIEVENYPHNIEAQSSELLEIYRMLLCPAKVTPCKEGDSYIIELLKGIIHRWHDAEKELLGQERDDIASGKAAIGRRTR
;
A
#
# COMPACT_ATOMS: atom_id res chain seq x y z
N MET A 1 17.20 20.49 16.29
CA MET A 1 16.78 19.15 16.77
C MET A 1 15.55 18.77 15.98
N ASN A 2 15.49 17.56 15.43
CA ASN A 2 14.32 17.13 14.67
C ASN A 2 13.42 16.34 15.63
N GLU A 3 12.49 17.04 16.29
CA GLU A 3 11.51 16.46 17.21
C GLU A 3 10.44 15.63 16.47
N PHE A 4 10.40 15.77 15.14
CA PHE A 4 9.45 15.09 14.28
C PHE A 4 9.87 13.65 14.01
N LYS A 5 8.92 12.73 14.23
CA LYS A 5 9.04 11.31 13.86
C LYS A 5 8.08 11.01 12.71
N GLN A 6 8.52 10.17 11.77
CA GLN A 6 7.67 9.70 10.67
C GLN A 6 6.83 8.52 11.13
N TYR A 7 5.55 8.51 10.75
CA TYR A 7 4.62 7.43 11.06
C TYR A 7 3.91 6.98 9.78
N GLN A 8 3.66 5.68 9.66
CA GLN A 8 2.82 5.13 8.62
C GLN A 8 1.36 5.16 9.07
N ARG A 9 0.49 5.61 8.17
CA ARG A 9 -0.94 5.60 8.39
C ARG A 9 -1.48 4.16 8.29
N ARG A 10 -2.20 3.69 9.33
CA ARG A 10 -2.71 2.30 9.40
C ARG A 10 -4.09 2.09 8.78
N GLY A 11 -4.86 3.14 8.56
CA GLY A 11 -6.26 3.02 8.14
C GLY A 11 -6.69 4.12 7.17
N LEU A 12 -7.87 3.93 6.60
CA LEU A 12 -8.47 4.85 5.64
C LEU A 12 -8.91 6.16 6.32
N SER A 13 -8.99 7.21 5.51
CA SER A 13 -9.52 8.50 5.92
C SER A 13 -10.87 8.70 5.30
N GLU A 14 -11.87 9.05 6.11
CA GLU A 14 -13.13 9.54 5.58
C GLU A 14 -13.04 11.06 5.42
N MET A 15 -13.23 11.53 4.20
CA MET A 15 -13.17 12.95 3.85
C MET A 15 -14.27 13.30 2.84
N ARG A 16 -14.71 14.55 2.87
CA ARG A 16 -15.57 15.15 1.83
C ARG A 16 -15.01 16.48 1.38
N SER A 17 -15.36 16.95 0.18
CA SER A 17 -14.99 18.30 -0.25
C SER A 17 -15.64 19.37 0.61
N TYR A 18 -14.89 20.44 0.86
CA TYR A 18 -15.41 21.66 1.48
C TYR A 18 -16.38 22.38 0.53
N ILE A 19 -17.47 22.91 1.10
CA ILE A 19 -18.46 23.70 0.37
C ILE A 19 -18.26 25.17 0.73
N LYS A 20 -18.00 26.02 -0.27
CA LYS A 20 -17.76 27.45 -0.04
C LYS A 20 -18.93 28.11 0.69
N GLY A 21 -18.64 28.72 1.84
CA GLY A 21 -19.62 29.41 2.67
C GLY A 21 -20.39 28.50 3.63
N GLU A 22 -19.99 27.23 3.79
CA GLU A 22 -20.56 26.37 4.82
C GLU A 22 -20.09 26.80 6.23
N ASP A 23 -20.90 26.47 7.24
CA ASP A 23 -20.55 26.72 8.63
C ASP A 23 -19.42 25.77 9.07
N LEU A 24 -18.31 26.37 9.49
CA LEU A 24 -17.13 25.67 10.01
C LEU A 24 -17.17 25.47 11.52
N THR A 25 -18.28 25.79 12.19
CA THR A 25 -18.46 25.55 13.62
C THR A 25 -18.26 24.07 13.95
N GLY A 26 -17.31 23.78 14.83
CA GLY A 26 -16.95 22.41 15.22
C GLY A 26 -16.09 21.67 14.18
N ILE A 27 -15.41 22.40 13.28
CA ILE A 27 -14.35 21.87 12.42
C ILE A 27 -13.05 22.54 12.85
N SER A 28 -12.04 21.74 13.16
CA SER A 28 -10.70 22.25 13.48
C SER A 28 -10.02 22.75 12.20
N VAL A 29 -9.65 24.03 12.16
CA VAL A 29 -8.97 24.66 11.03
C VAL A 29 -7.69 25.32 11.55
N SER A 30 -6.57 25.13 10.83
CA SER A 30 -5.32 25.82 11.15
C SER A 30 -5.45 27.31 10.83
N ASP A 31 -4.84 28.17 11.63
CA ASP A 31 -4.80 29.63 11.37
C ASP A 31 -4.14 29.99 10.04
N THR A 32 -3.32 29.09 9.49
CA THR A 32 -2.63 29.27 8.20
C THR A 32 -3.47 28.87 7.00
N ASP A 33 -4.54 28.10 7.20
CA ASP A 33 -5.35 27.56 6.11
C ASP A 33 -6.51 28.49 5.81
N THR A 34 -6.87 28.63 4.53
CA THR A 34 -7.99 29.48 4.10
C THR A 34 -8.99 28.64 3.30
N PRO A 35 -9.98 28.00 3.95
CA PRO A 35 -10.90 27.06 3.30
C PRO A 35 -11.60 27.63 2.05
N GLU A 36 -11.98 28.91 2.06
CA GLU A 36 -12.67 29.56 0.95
C GLU A 36 -11.84 29.71 -0.33
N THR A 37 -10.51 29.78 -0.21
CA THR A 37 -9.60 29.89 -1.36
C THR A 37 -9.00 28.54 -1.72
N ASP A 38 -8.65 27.77 -0.70
CA ASP A 38 -7.92 26.52 -0.86
C ASP A 38 -8.83 25.40 -1.39
N MET A 39 -10.14 25.46 -1.07
CA MET A 39 -11.15 24.50 -1.52
C MET A 39 -10.73 23.04 -1.24
N GLY A 40 -10.25 22.80 -0.02
CA GLY A 40 -9.76 21.50 0.45
C GLY A 40 -10.86 20.53 0.86
N MET A 41 -10.51 19.67 1.82
CA MET A 41 -11.34 18.56 2.28
C MET A 41 -11.65 18.69 3.77
N ILE A 42 -12.83 18.22 4.18
CA ILE A 42 -13.21 18.04 5.59
C ILE A 42 -13.05 16.56 5.92
N ALA A 43 -12.09 16.26 6.79
CA ALA A 43 -11.88 14.94 7.33
C ALA A 43 -12.65 14.75 8.64
N ARG A 44 -13.00 13.50 8.97
CA ARG A 44 -13.62 13.14 10.24
C ARG A 44 -13.01 11.90 10.86
N ASN A 45 -13.10 11.79 12.17
CA ASN A 45 -12.69 10.61 12.90
C ASN A 45 -13.74 9.49 12.73
N PRO A 46 -13.39 8.30 12.19
CA PRO A 46 -14.36 7.21 12.00
C PRO A 46 -14.99 6.67 13.29
N LYS A 47 -14.37 6.91 14.45
CA LYS A 47 -14.92 6.51 15.76
C LYS A 47 -15.77 7.60 16.40
N ASN A 48 -15.56 8.85 16.00
CA ASN A 48 -16.29 10.00 16.50
C ASN A 48 -16.54 10.99 15.35
N HIS A 49 -17.70 10.91 14.71
CA HIS A 49 -18.00 11.75 13.54
C HIS A 49 -18.15 13.24 13.85
N GLU A 50 -18.25 13.63 15.12
CA GLU A 50 -18.28 15.03 15.54
C GLU A 50 -16.88 15.66 15.49
N ASP A 51 -15.84 14.85 15.64
CA ASP A 51 -14.45 15.26 15.55
C ASP A 51 -14.03 15.37 14.08
N ARG A 52 -13.96 16.63 13.61
CA ARG A 52 -13.75 17.00 12.22
C ARG A 52 -12.62 18.01 12.11
N TRP A 53 -11.84 17.91 11.04
CA TRP A 53 -10.76 18.85 10.75
C TRP A 53 -10.66 19.15 9.25
N TYR A 54 -10.22 20.36 8.94
CA TYR A 54 -9.93 20.78 7.58
C TYR A 54 -8.58 20.23 7.14
N VAL A 55 -8.49 19.84 5.87
CA VAL A 55 -7.29 19.37 5.20
C VAL A 55 -7.11 20.21 3.94
N ALA A 56 -5.99 20.93 3.86
CA ALA A 56 -5.64 21.72 2.69
C ALA A 56 -5.63 20.86 1.42
N LYS A 57 -6.18 21.42 0.33
CA LYS A 57 -6.33 20.74 -0.96
C LYS A 57 -5.01 20.15 -1.46
N LYS A 58 -3.93 20.94 -1.40
CA LYS A 58 -2.60 20.50 -1.83
C LYS A 58 -2.10 19.29 -1.03
N TYR A 59 -2.28 19.30 0.29
CA TYR A 59 -1.90 18.15 1.11
C TYR A 59 -2.71 16.91 0.73
N PHE A 60 -4.01 17.06 0.50
CA PHE A 60 -4.86 15.96 0.05
C PHE A 60 -4.36 15.36 -1.27
N GLU A 61 -4.16 16.19 -2.30
CA GLU A 61 -3.71 15.74 -3.63
C GLU A 61 -2.31 15.09 -3.60
N ASP A 62 -1.40 15.60 -2.79
CA ASP A 62 -0.03 15.09 -2.69
C ASP A 62 0.07 13.76 -1.90
N ASN A 63 -0.91 13.45 -1.04
CA ASN A 63 -0.77 12.36 -0.06
C ASN A 63 -1.90 11.31 -0.10
N LEU A 64 -3.03 11.59 -0.75
CA LEU A 64 -4.24 10.77 -0.67
C LEU A 64 -4.81 10.50 -2.06
N ILE A 65 -5.32 9.28 -2.23
CA ILE A 65 -6.01 8.83 -3.44
C ILE A 65 -7.31 8.18 -2.98
N GLU A 66 -8.39 8.39 -3.73
CA GLU A 66 -9.67 7.72 -3.47
C GLU A 66 -9.53 6.22 -3.64
N VAL A 67 -10.11 5.45 -2.72
CA VAL A 67 -10.01 3.98 -2.73
C VAL A 67 -10.70 3.37 -3.95
N GLU A 68 -11.76 3.99 -4.47
CA GLU A 68 -12.41 3.52 -5.70
C GLU A 68 -11.51 3.73 -6.94
N ASN A 69 -10.65 4.74 -6.90
CA ASN A 69 -9.64 5.04 -7.91
C ASN A 69 -8.28 4.40 -7.60
N TYR A 70 -8.17 3.57 -6.55
CA TYR A 70 -6.99 2.74 -6.42
C TYR A 70 -6.94 1.82 -7.64
N PRO A 71 -5.79 1.65 -8.30
CA PRO A 71 -5.65 0.57 -9.25
C PRO A 71 -5.88 -0.72 -8.47
N HIS A 72 -7.09 -1.26 -8.56
CA HIS A 72 -7.48 -2.54 -7.98
C HIS A 72 -6.72 -3.71 -8.62
N ASN A 73 -5.76 -3.40 -9.48
CA ASN A 73 -5.07 -4.32 -10.34
C ASN A 73 -3.72 -4.70 -9.74
N ILE A 74 -3.77 -5.30 -8.55
CA ILE A 74 -2.70 -6.23 -8.14
C ILE A 74 -2.55 -7.30 -9.23
N GLU A 75 -3.64 -7.67 -9.91
CA GLU A 75 -3.59 -8.57 -11.08
C GLU A 75 -2.78 -8.00 -12.26
N ALA A 76 -2.88 -6.72 -12.63
CA ALA A 76 -2.07 -6.16 -13.73
C ALA A 76 -0.60 -5.94 -13.36
N GLN A 77 -0.31 -5.50 -12.13
CA GLN A 77 1.09 -5.43 -11.69
C GLN A 77 1.68 -6.84 -11.57
N SER A 78 0.88 -7.82 -11.15
CA SER A 78 1.29 -9.23 -11.13
C SER A 78 1.38 -9.83 -12.52
N SER A 79 0.60 -9.40 -13.51
CA SER A 79 0.64 -9.92 -14.88
C SER A 79 1.85 -9.41 -15.64
N GLU A 80 2.22 -8.14 -15.47
CA GLU A 80 3.49 -7.60 -15.99
C GLU A 80 4.68 -8.32 -15.35
N LEU A 81 4.65 -8.53 -14.03
CA LEU A 81 5.66 -9.33 -13.33
C LEU A 81 5.65 -10.80 -13.77
N LEU A 82 4.49 -11.41 -14.03
CA LEU A 82 4.36 -12.78 -14.55
C LEU A 82 4.86 -12.88 -15.98
N GLU A 83 4.67 -11.85 -16.80
CA GLU A 83 5.13 -11.79 -18.18
C GLU A 83 6.65 -11.64 -18.23
N ILE A 84 7.23 -10.79 -17.38
CA ILE A 84 8.68 -10.73 -17.13
C ILE A 84 9.19 -12.10 -16.63
N TYR A 85 8.50 -12.73 -15.69
CA TYR A 85 8.86 -14.05 -15.16
C TYR A 85 8.77 -15.15 -16.23
N ARG A 86 7.74 -15.14 -17.09
CA ARG A 86 7.60 -16.03 -18.25
C ARG A 86 8.69 -15.79 -19.29
N MET A 87 9.08 -14.54 -19.54
CA MET A 87 10.18 -14.22 -20.45
C MET A 87 11.53 -14.73 -19.93
N LEU A 88 11.77 -14.62 -18.61
CA LEU A 88 12.99 -15.12 -17.97
C LEU A 88 13.05 -16.66 -17.87
N LEU A 89 11.90 -17.33 -17.77
CA LEU A 89 11.81 -18.79 -17.62
C LEU A 89 11.55 -19.56 -18.93
N CYS A 90 11.28 -18.89 -20.05
CA CYS A 90 11.01 -19.55 -21.32
C CYS A 90 12.25 -19.55 -22.23
N PRO A 91 13.02 -20.65 -22.33
CA PRO A 91 14.20 -20.73 -23.19
C PRO A 91 13.88 -20.83 -24.70
N ALA A 92 12.61 -20.68 -25.11
CA ALA A 92 12.19 -21.22 -26.40
C ALA A 92 12.20 -20.24 -27.59
N LYS A 93 12.26 -18.92 -27.41
CA LYS A 93 12.13 -17.97 -28.54
C LYS A 93 12.87 -16.63 -28.41
N VAL A 94 13.96 -16.57 -27.64
CA VAL A 94 14.83 -15.38 -27.67
C VAL A 94 16.04 -15.70 -28.54
N THR A 95 16.26 -14.85 -29.55
CA THR A 95 17.50 -14.76 -30.33
C THR A 95 18.75 -14.99 -29.49
N PRO A 96 19.83 -15.56 -30.05
CA PRO A 96 21.00 -15.96 -29.27
C PRO A 96 21.55 -14.78 -28.46
N CYS A 97 21.38 -14.83 -27.14
CA CYS A 97 22.07 -13.94 -26.21
C CYS A 97 23.57 -14.09 -26.45
N LYS A 98 24.28 -12.96 -26.60
CA LYS A 98 25.73 -12.99 -26.78
C LYS A 98 26.37 -13.57 -25.52
N GLU A 99 27.50 -14.26 -25.66
CA GLU A 99 28.20 -15.04 -24.62
C GLU A 99 28.50 -14.29 -23.29
N GLY A 100 28.26 -12.98 -23.20
CA GLY A 100 28.40 -12.17 -21.99
C GLY A 100 27.19 -12.14 -21.04
N ASP A 101 25.99 -12.56 -21.45
CA ASP A 101 24.76 -12.42 -20.63
C ASP A 101 24.49 -13.61 -19.69
N SER A 102 25.34 -14.64 -19.75
CA SER A 102 25.20 -15.90 -19.01
C SER A 102 25.20 -15.70 -17.48
N TYR A 103 26.02 -14.78 -16.97
CA TYR A 103 26.17 -14.56 -15.52
C TYR A 103 24.92 -13.94 -14.88
N ILE A 104 24.24 -13.02 -15.58
CA ILE A 104 23.03 -12.36 -15.07
C ILE A 104 21.88 -13.35 -14.99
N ILE A 105 21.75 -14.22 -15.99
CA ILE A 105 20.72 -15.27 -16.01
C ILE A 105 20.94 -16.27 -14.86
N GLU A 106 22.18 -16.72 -14.62
CA GLU A 106 22.48 -17.63 -13.51
C GLU A 106 22.28 -16.98 -12.13
N LEU A 107 22.62 -15.69 -11.98
CA LEU A 107 22.35 -14.94 -10.76
C LEU A 107 20.85 -14.83 -10.47
N LEU A 108 20.05 -14.51 -11.50
CA LEU A 108 18.60 -14.41 -11.39
C LEU A 108 17.95 -15.77 -11.07
N LYS A 109 18.40 -16.85 -11.72
CA LYS A 109 17.99 -18.22 -11.37
C LYS A 109 18.26 -18.52 -9.90
N GLY A 110 19.46 -18.19 -9.40
CA GLY A 110 19.81 -18.40 -8.00
C GLY A 110 18.94 -17.61 -7.02
N ILE A 111 18.59 -16.36 -7.35
CA ILE A 111 17.69 -15.53 -6.54
C ILE A 111 16.28 -16.14 -6.50
N ILE A 112 15.76 -16.57 -7.66
CA ILE A 112 14.42 -17.16 -7.78
C ILE A 112 14.31 -18.46 -6.99
N HIS A 113 15.31 -19.36 -7.09
CA HIS A 113 15.31 -20.61 -6.31
C HIS A 113 15.30 -20.35 -4.81
N ARG A 114 16.14 -19.43 -4.32
CA ARG A 114 16.16 -19.06 -2.89
C ARG A 114 14.84 -18.47 -2.41
N TRP A 115 14.18 -17.69 -3.25
CA TRP A 115 12.86 -17.12 -2.94
C TRP A 115 11.80 -18.22 -2.83
N HIS A 116 11.79 -19.15 -3.78
CA HIS A 116 10.83 -20.26 -3.82
C HIS A 116 11.05 -21.28 -2.69
N ASP A 117 12.29 -21.48 -2.26
CA ASP A 117 12.62 -22.34 -1.11
C ASP A 117 12.20 -21.69 0.20
N ALA A 118 12.44 -20.37 0.37
CA ALA A 118 11.98 -19.62 1.54
C ALA A 118 10.44 -19.57 1.64
N GLU A 119 9.74 -19.44 0.51
CA GLU A 119 8.28 -19.49 0.46
C GLU A 119 7.75 -20.87 0.86
N LYS A 120 8.37 -21.96 0.40
CA LYS A 120 8.02 -23.33 0.81
C LYS A 120 8.26 -23.57 2.30
N GLU A 121 9.34 -23.03 2.85
CA GLU A 121 9.65 -23.14 4.28
C GLU A 121 8.58 -22.42 5.12
N LEU A 122 8.21 -21.19 4.74
CA LEU A 122 7.14 -20.43 5.38
C LEU A 122 5.78 -21.14 5.31
N LEU A 123 5.38 -21.64 4.13
CA LEU A 123 4.12 -22.36 3.94
C LEU A 123 4.12 -23.74 4.62
N GLY A 124 5.29 -24.39 4.72
CA GLY A 124 5.47 -25.63 5.47
C GLY A 124 5.31 -25.40 6.98
N GLN A 125 5.89 -24.32 7.48
CA GLN A 125 5.83 -23.94 8.89
C GLN A 125 4.41 -23.54 9.33
N GLU A 126 3.66 -22.83 8.47
CA GLU A 126 2.23 -22.57 8.71
C GLU A 126 1.40 -23.87 8.77
N ARG A 127 1.69 -24.86 7.91
CA ARG A 127 1.00 -26.16 7.95
C ARG A 127 1.32 -26.94 9.21
N ASP A 128 2.56 -26.91 9.67
CA ASP A 128 2.98 -27.57 10.91
C ASP A 128 2.43 -26.87 12.16
N ASP A 129 2.29 -25.54 12.15
CA ASP A 129 1.64 -24.77 13.23
C ASP A 129 0.13 -25.02 13.30
N ILE A 130 -0.54 -25.22 12.16
CA ILE A 130 -1.94 -25.64 12.09
C ILE A 130 -2.08 -27.09 12.59
N ALA A 131 -1.21 -28.01 12.16
CA ALA A 131 -1.25 -29.41 12.56
C ALA A 131 -0.88 -29.64 14.03
N SER A 132 0.00 -28.82 14.60
CA SER A 132 0.42 -28.87 16.01
C SER A 132 -0.49 -28.08 16.97
N GLY A 133 -1.54 -27.43 16.46
CA GLY A 133 -2.47 -26.64 17.27
C GLY A 133 -1.85 -25.35 17.85
N LYS A 134 -0.69 -24.93 17.34
CA LYS A 134 -0.02 -23.68 17.72
C LYS A 134 -0.54 -22.46 16.98
N ALA A 135 -1.39 -22.65 15.95
CA ALA A 135 -2.11 -21.57 15.30
C ALA A 135 -2.86 -20.77 16.38
N ALA A 136 -2.28 -19.66 16.79
CA ALA A 136 -2.78 -18.83 17.85
C ALA A 136 -4.16 -18.33 17.41
N ILE A 137 -5.19 -18.94 18.00
CA ILE A 137 -6.52 -18.38 18.10
C ILE A 137 -6.33 -17.02 18.77
N GLY A 138 -6.20 -15.97 17.95
CA GLY A 138 -6.29 -14.59 18.36
C GLY A 138 -7.68 -14.38 18.93
N ARG A 139 -7.79 -14.61 20.25
CA ARG A 139 -9.02 -14.51 21.02
C ARG A 139 -9.67 -13.15 20.79
N ARG A 140 -10.91 -13.23 20.32
CA ARG A 140 -11.98 -12.29 20.62
C ARG A 140 -12.21 -12.29 22.15
N THR A 141 -11.90 -11.19 22.82
CA THR A 141 -12.52 -10.72 24.08
C THR A 141 -12.37 -9.20 24.06
N ARG A 142 -13.47 -8.48 23.79
CA ARG A 142 -14.22 -7.68 24.77
C ARG A 142 -13.39 -6.57 25.39
#